data_AF-A0A3Q8ULY8-F1
#
_entry.id   AF-A0A3Q8ULY8-F1
#
_cell.length_a   1.000
_cell.length_b   1.000
_cell.length_c   1.000
_cell.angle_alpha   90.00
_cell.angle_beta   90.00
_cell.angle_gamma   90.00
#
_symmetry.space_group_name_H-M   'P 1'
#
loop_
_entity.id
_entity.type
_entity.pdbx_description
1 polymer ?
#
loop_
_entity_poly.entity_id
_entity_poly.type
_entity_poly.pdbx_seq_one_letter_code
_entity_poly.pdbx_strand_id
1 'polypeptide(L)' 'MGDEDEREPATTAGPAATGAAGPEGGESVCWLERVCPECGRLADTAPPVRCTRCGTLLTG' A
#
# COMPACT_ATOMS: atom_id res chain seq x y z
N MET A 1 1.68 48.51 0.13
CA MET A 1 2.64 48.63 -0.99
C MET A 1 3.84 47.78 -0.63
N GLY A 2 3.99 46.64 -1.33
CA GLY A 2 4.93 45.52 -1.06
C GLY A 2 4.20 44.38 -0.34
N ASP A 3 3.72 43.29 -0.95
CA ASP A 3 4.09 42.54 -2.17
C ASP A 3 5.41 41.77 -2.05
N GLU A 4 5.43 40.74 -1.19
CA GLU A 4 6.38 39.59 -1.25
C GLU A 4 5.69 38.29 -0.78
N ASP A 5 4.41 38.16 -1.14
CA ASP A 5 3.72 36.88 -1.29
C ASP A 5 4.25 36.19 -2.57
N GLU A 6 5.53 35.79 -2.62
CA GLU A 6 6.05 35.15 -3.84
C GLU A 6 7.28 34.26 -3.63
N ARG A 7 7.15 33.26 -2.75
CA ARG A 7 7.85 31.98 -2.99
C ARG A 7 7.07 30.81 -2.41
N GLU A 8 5.91 30.57 -2.99
CA GLU A 8 5.42 29.20 -3.06
C GLU A 8 6.39 28.40 -3.95
N PRO A 9 6.99 27.30 -3.47
CA PRO A 9 7.63 26.37 -4.37
C PRO A 9 6.51 25.73 -5.18
N ALA A 10 6.35 26.18 -6.43
CA ALA A 10 5.62 25.43 -7.43
C ALA A 10 6.25 24.05 -7.49
N THR A 11 5.60 23.06 -6.88
CA THR A 11 5.88 21.66 -7.17
C THR A 11 5.54 21.50 -8.64
N THR A 12 6.57 21.56 -9.48
CA THR A 12 6.43 21.21 -10.89
C THR A 12 6.21 19.70 -10.93
N ALA A 13 4.94 19.30 -10.83
CA ALA A 13 4.47 18.03 -11.33
C ALA A 13 4.56 18.08 -12.85
N GLY A 14 5.73 17.76 -13.40
CA GLY A 14 5.88 17.51 -14.84
C GLY A 14 5.47 16.06 -15.14
N PRO A 15 4.55 15.79 -16.08
CA PRO A 15 4.30 14.43 -16.55
C PRO A 15 5.35 14.10 -17.62
N ALA A 16 6.47 13.52 -17.21
CA ALA A 16 7.40 12.87 -18.13
C ALA A 16 7.12 11.36 -18.13
N ALA A 17 6.07 10.97 -18.83
CA ALA A 17 5.84 9.59 -19.22
C ALA A 17 6.92 9.19 -20.23
N THR A 18 7.99 8.53 -19.78
CA THR A 18 8.72 7.58 -20.63
C THR A 18 9.50 6.59 -19.77
N GLY A 19 9.22 5.31 -19.98
CA GLY A 19 9.67 4.20 -19.16
C GLY A 19 8.47 3.30 -18.99
N ALA A 20 8.50 2.14 -19.64
CA ALA A 20 7.40 1.18 -19.68
C ALA A 20 6.66 1.15 -18.33
N ALA A 21 5.34 1.33 -18.36
CA ALA A 21 4.48 1.01 -17.25
C ALA A 21 4.56 -0.52 -17.03
N GLY A 22 5.70 -0.98 -16.49
CA GLY A 22 5.75 -2.20 -15.73
C GLY A 22 4.70 -2.05 -14.63
N PRO A 23 4.07 -3.16 -14.20
CA PRO A 23 3.00 -3.07 -13.21
C PRO A 23 3.49 -2.19 -12.08
N GLU A 24 2.80 -1.07 -11.86
CA GLU A 24 3.09 -0.10 -10.80
C GLU A 24 2.67 -0.77 -9.48
N GLY A 25 3.36 -1.86 -9.15
CA GLY A 25 3.17 -2.63 -7.95
C GLY A 25 3.78 -1.82 -6.82
N GLY A 26 2.94 -1.05 -6.13
CA GLY A 26 3.29 -0.54 -4.80
C GLY A 26 3.74 -1.70 -3.92
N GLU A 27 4.69 -1.45 -3.03
CA GLU A 27 5.15 -2.46 -2.06
C GLU A 27 3.93 -3.06 -1.37
N SER A 28 3.64 -4.34 -1.67
CA SER A 28 2.64 -5.07 -0.92
C SER A 28 3.15 -5.09 0.51
N VAL A 29 2.43 -4.44 1.41
CA VAL A 29 2.82 -4.44 2.82
C VAL A 29 2.99 -5.90 3.25
N CYS A 30 4.18 -6.28 3.76
CA CYS A 30 4.53 -7.68 4.07
C CYS A 30 3.63 -8.35 5.12
N TRP A 31 2.56 -7.68 5.56
CA TRP A 31 1.53 -8.16 6.46
C TRP A 31 0.17 -8.40 5.78
N LEU A 32 -0.02 -7.99 4.52
CA LEU A 32 -1.26 -8.23 3.76
C LEU A 32 -1.51 -9.74 3.56
N GLU A 33 -0.45 -10.50 3.33
CA GLU A 33 -0.46 -11.96 3.20
C GLU A 33 -0.97 -12.67 4.47
N ARG A 34 -0.99 -11.95 5.61
CA ARG A 34 -1.47 -12.47 6.90
C ARG A 34 -2.91 -12.08 7.22
N VAL A 35 -3.57 -11.32 6.35
CA VAL A 35 -4.96 -10.90 6.52
C VAL A 35 -5.91 -11.97 6.00
N CYS A 36 -6.88 -12.38 6.81
CA CYS A 36 -7.91 -13.32 6.37
C CYS A 36 -8.85 -12.67 5.34
N PRO A 37 -9.03 -13.25 4.14
CA PRO A 37 -9.90 -12.69 3.12
C PRO A 37 -11.39 -12.70 3.53
N GLU A 38 -11.79 -13.63 4.41
CA GLU A 38 -13.19 -13.77 4.80
C GLU A 38 -13.61 -12.81 5.92
N CYS A 39 -12.73 -12.52 6.88
CA CYS A 39 -13.08 -11.74 8.06
C CYS A 39 -12.18 -10.51 8.33
N GLY A 40 -11.17 -10.28 7.49
CA GLY A 40 -10.25 -9.15 7.59
C GLY A 40 -9.31 -9.17 8.79
N ARG A 41 -9.29 -10.26 9.59
CA ARG A 41 -8.43 -10.35 10.78
C ARG A 41 -7.00 -10.69 10.40
N LEU A 42 -6.05 -10.02 11.05
CA LEU A 42 -4.62 -10.37 10.96
C LEU A 42 -4.35 -11.63 11.78
N ALA A 43 -3.61 -12.58 11.20
CA ALA A 43 -3.13 -13.73 11.96
C ALA A 43 -1.99 -13.33 12.92
N ASP A 44 -2.15 -13.72 14.18
CA ASP A 44 -1.18 -13.45 15.25
C ASP A 44 0.08 -14.35 15.14
N THR A 45 -0.03 -15.50 14.48
CA THR A 45 1.05 -16.49 14.29
C THR A 45 1.54 -16.56 12.84
N ALA A 46 2.86 -16.54 12.63
CA ALA A 46 3.48 -16.74 11.31
C ALA A 46 4.30 -18.06 11.29
N PRO A 47 4.18 -18.91 10.25
CA PRO A 47 3.28 -18.79 9.09
C PRO A 47 1.81 -19.10 9.46
N PRO A 48 0.85 -18.32 8.96
CA PRO A 48 -0.54 -18.51 9.31
C PRO A 48 -1.16 -19.66 8.51
N VAL A 49 -1.55 -20.74 9.17
CA VAL A 49 -2.21 -21.88 8.50
C VAL A 49 -3.74 -21.70 8.47
N ARG A 50 -4.30 -21.12 9.54
CA ARG A 50 -5.75 -20.91 9.73
C ARG A 50 -6.04 -19.63 10.50
N CYS A 51 -7.17 -18.99 10.21
CA CYS A 51 -7.66 -17.87 10.99
C CYS A 51 -8.19 -18.35 12.36
N THR A 52 -7.70 -17.76 13.46
CA THR A 52 -8.15 -18.05 14.83
C THR A 52 -9.59 -17.61 15.12
N ARG A 53 -10.17 -16.75 14.27
CA ARG A 53 -11.54 -16.26 14.41
C ARG A 53 -12.56 -17.14 13.71
N CYS A 54 -12.39 -17.35 12.40
CA CYS A 54 -13.37 -18.05 11.56
C CYS A 54 -12.95 -19.47 11.17
N GLY A 55 -11.69 -19.87 11.41
CA GLY A 55 -11.18 -21.20 11.05
C GLY A 55 -10.80 -21.39 9.58
N THR A 56 -11.06 -20.39 8.71
CA THR A 56 -10.70 -20.42 7.29
C THR A 56 -9.19 -20.61 7.11
N LEU A 57 -8.80 -21.37 6.08
CA LEU A 57 -7.40 -21.52 5.68
C LEU A 57 -6.87 -20.20 5.13
N LEU A 58 -5.72 -19.76 5.63
CA LEU A 58 -4.99 -18.64 5.08
C LEU A 58 -4.07 -19.21 3.99
N THR A 59 -4.53 -19.19 2.74
CA THR A 59 -3.68 -19.49 1.59
C THR A 59 -2.85 -18.26 1.30
N GLY A 60 -1.62 -18.24 1.80
CA GLY A 60 -0.60 -17.26 1.43
C GLY A 60 -0.19 -17.40 -0.02
#